data_AF-A0A967E4C5-F1
#
_entry.id   AF-A0A967E4C5-F1
#
_cell.length_a   1.000
_cell.length_b   1.000
_cell.length_c   1.000
_cell.angle_alpha   90.00
_cell.angle_beta   90.00
_cell.angle_gamma   90.00
#
_symmetry.space_group_name_H-M   'P 1'
#
loop_
_entity.id
_entity.type
_entity.pdbx_description
1 polymer ?
#
loop_
_entity_poly.entity_id
_entity_poly.type
_entity_poly.pdbx_seq_one_letter_code
_entity_poly.pdbx_strand_id
1 'polypeptide(L)'
;MKSATLGKHISKAEVTNISKHGLWLLIADEELFVSFKEFPWFKDGAVAEILNVEWPQSHHLYWPDLDIDIAVESIRHPKMFPLVSKVSRPTRRSNRRAKVVRV
;
A
#
# COMPACT_ATOMS: atom_id res chain seq x y z
N MET A 1 44.79 -5.84 -8.80
CA MET A 1 43.50 -5.15 -8.97
C MET A 1 42.97 -4.84 -7.58
N LYS A 2 42.76 -3.56 -7.27
CA LYS A 2 42.29 -3.10 -5.94
C LYS A 2 40.77 -2.97 -6.03
N SER A 3 40.03 -3.85 -5.35
CA SER A 3 38.60 -3.66 -5.12
C SER A 3 38.45 -2.58 -4.04
N ALA A 4 37.83 -1.46 -4.40
CA ALA A 4 37.59 -0.36 -3.48
C ALA A 4 36.46 -0.71 -2.51
N THR A 5 36.72 -0.40 -1.24
CA THR A 5 35.92 -0.59 -0.03
C THR A 5 34.41 -0.37 -0.23
N LEU A 6 33.59 -1.34 0.22
CA LEU A 6 32.12 -1.33 0.25
C LEU A 6 31.57 -0.01 0.79
N GLY A 7 31.01 0.81 -0.09
CA GLY A 7 30.29 2.03 0.29
C GLY A 7 28.90 1.66 0.79
N LYS A 8 28.70 1.77 2.11
CA LYS A 8 27.41 1.88 2.82
C LYS A 8 26.42 0.75 2.53
N HIS A 9 26.20 -0.13 3.50
CA HIS A 9 24.96 -0.92 3.58
C HIS A 9 23.79 0.07 3.61
N ILE A 10 23.27 0.48 2.44
CA ILE A 10 21.92 0.97 2.33
C ILE A 10 21.11 -0.31 2.50
N SER A 11 20.69 -0.63 3.73
CA SER A 11 19.82 -1.77 3.96
C SER A 11 18.62 -1.58 3.02
N LYS A 12 18.54 -2.38 1.96
CA LYS A 12 17.54 -2.19 0.92
C LYS A 12 16.18 -2.52 1.54
N ALA A 13 15.17 -1.71 1.25
CA ALA A 13 13.80 -2.17 1.50
C ALA A 13 13.54 -3.39 0.63
N GLU A 14 12.90 -4.40 1.21
CA GLU A 14 12.58 -5.64 0.50
C GLU A 14 11.17 -6.08 0.87
N VAL A 15 10.39 -6.51 -0.13
CA VAL A 15 9.11 -7.15 0.12
C VAL A 15 9.35 -8.64 0.36
N THR A 16 9.16 -9.09 1.60
CA THR A 16 9.45 -10.47 2.03
C THR A 16 8.31 -11.43 1.74
N ASN A 17 7.06 -10.94 1.71
CA ASN A 17 5.88 -11.75 1.43
C ASN A 17 4.71 -10.91 0.91
N ILE A 18 3.90 -11.51 0.04
CA ILE A 18 2.65 -10.92 -0.44
C ILE A 18 1.52 -11.91 -0.17
N SER A 19 0.42 -11.41 0.39
CA SER A 19 -0.78 -12.17 0.72
C SER A 19 -2.03 -11.47 0.22
N LYS A 20 -3.18 -12.14 0.30
CA LYS A 20 -4.49 -11.53 -0.01
C LYS A 20 -4.86 -10.32 0.88
N HIS A 21 -4.18 -10.14 2.02
CA HIS A 21 -4.49 -9.11 3.00
C HIS A 21 -3.55 -7.90 2.96
N GLY A 22 -2.37 -8.06 2.36
CA GLY A 22 -1.29 -7.11 2.49
C GLY A 22 0.05 -7.74 2.12
N LEU A 23 1.10 -6.95 2.27
CA LEU A 23 2.48 -7.34 2.05
C LEU A 23 3.32 -7.10 3.30
N TRP A 24 4.41 -7.84 3.41
CA TRP A 24 5.43 -7.66 4.42
C TRP A 24 6.65 -6.98 3.80
N LEU A 25 7.16 -5.96 4.49
CA LEU A 25 8.34 -5.19 4.11
C LEU A 25 9.39 -5.31 5.19
N LEU A 26 10.60 -5.70 4.80
CA LEU A 26 11.78 -5.58 5.61
C LEU A 26 12.48 -4.26 5.27
N ILE A 27 12.58 -3.35 6.23
CA ILE A 27 13.34 -2.11 6.11
C ILE A 27 14.37 -2.03 7.24
N ALA A 28 15.64 -1.81 6.89
CA ALA A 28 16.75 -1.99 7.83
C ALA A 28 16.73 -3.38 8.48
N ASP A 29 16.27 -3.48 9.73
CA ASP A 29 16.14 -4.73 10.50
C ASP A 29 14.73 -4.86 11.11
N GLU A 30 13.75 -4.12 10.56
CA GLU A 30 12.37 -4.08 11.02
C GLU A 30 11.43 -4.63 9.95
N GLU A 31 10.58 -5.58 10.33
CA GLU A 31 9.54 -6.11 9.45
C GLU A 31 8.20 -5.41 9.72
N LEU A 32 7.64 -4.80 8.67
CA LEU A 32 6.41 -4.03 8.70
C LEU A 32 5.34 -4.67 7.82
N PHE A 33 4.11 -4.76 8.34
CA PHE A 33 2.97 -5.24 7.57
C PHE A 33 2.20 -4.07 6.96
N VAL A 34 2.10 -4.05 5.63
CA VAL A 34 1.31 -3.08 4.87
C VAL A 34 -0.02 -3.69 4.49
N SER A 35 -1.07 -3.24 5.18
CA SER A 35 -2.44 -3.73 5.00
C SER A 35 -3.10 -3.16 3.74
N PHE A 36 -3.60 -4.01 2.85
CA PHE A 36 -4.38 -3.57 1.69
C PHE A 36 -5.74 -2.95 2.07
N LYS A 37 -6.15 -3.05 3.34
CA LYS A 37 -7.33 -2.33 3.82
C LYS A 37 -7.04 -0.82 3.99
N GLU A 38 -5.81 -0.50 4.39
CA GLU A 38 -5.36 0.87 4.66
C GLU A 38 -4.69 1.49 3.44
N PHE A 39 -4.01 0.64 2.64
CA PHE A 39 -3.32 0.99 1.41
C PHE A 39 -3.91 0.19 0.23
N PRO A 40 -5.13 0.53 -0.23
CA PRO A 40 -5.85 -0.27 -1.22
C PRO A 40 -5.21 -0.28 -2.61
N TRP A 41 -4.34 0.69 -2.91
CA TRP A 41 -3.70 0.86 -4.21
C TRP A 41 -2.85 -0.33 -4.66
N PHE A 42 -2.34 -1.14 -3.72
CA PHE A 42 -1.57 -2.34 -4.04
C PHE A 42 -2.42 -3.53 -4.49
N LYS A 43 -3.75 -3.51 -4.32
CA LYS A 43 -4.59 -4.69 -4.60
C LYS A 43 -4.61 -5.10 -6.07
N ASP A 44 -4.49 -4.12 -6.96
CA ASP A 44 -4.60 -4.31 -8.40
C ASP A 44 -3.24 -4.24 -9.11
N GLY A 45 -2.15 -4.03 -8.37
CA GLY A 45 -0.78 -3.97 -8.89
C GLY A 45 -0.23 -5.35 -9.23
N ALA A 46 0.59 -5.45 -10.28
CA ALA A 46 1.27 -6.69 -10.61
C ALA A 46 2.32 -7.01 -9.54
N VAL A 47 2.54 -8.31 -9.28
CA VAL A 47 3.51 -8.75 -8.28
C VAL A 47 4.91 -8.17 -8.56
N ALA A 48 5.33 -8.11 -9.82
CA ALA A 48 6.63 -7.54 -10.19
C ALA A 48 6.77 -6.06 -9.79
N GLU A 49 5.71 -5.28 -9.96
CA GLU A 49 5.66 -3.85 -9.61
C GLU A 49 5.68 -3.68 -8.09
N ILE A 50 4.95 -4.53 -7.35
CA ILE A 50 4.94 -4.53 -5.87
C ILE A 50 6.32 -4.89 -5.30
N LEU A 51 7.04 -5.81 -5.94
CA LEU A 51 8.39 -6.20 -5.50
C LEU A 51 9.44 -5.11 -5.79
N ASN A 52 9.16 -4.18 -6.70
CA ASN A 52 10.05 -3.08 -7.06
C ASN A 52 9.91 -1.89 -6.08
N VAL A 53 10.27 -2.13 -4.81
CA VAL A 53 10.27 -1.08 -3.79
C VAL A 53 11.60 -0.35 -3.74
N GLU A 54 11.55 0.97 -3.65
CA GLU A 54 12.68 1.85 -3.40
C GLU A 54 12.57 2.51 -2.03
N TRP A 55 13.72 2.72 -1.38
CA TRP A 55 13.82 3.42 -0.09
C TRP A 55 14.81 4.57 -0.20
N PRO A 56 14.47 5.63 -0.96
CA PRO A 56 15.38 6.76 -1.21
C PRO A 56 15.65 7.57 0.06
N GLN A 57 14.72 7.57 1.02
CA GLN A 57 14.81 8.30 2.27
C GLN A 57 14.32 7.43 3.43
N SER A 58 14.93 7.55 4.60
CA SER A 58 14.62 6.70 5.77
C SER A 58 13.15 6.71 6.20
N HIS A 59 12.40 7.75 5.85
CA HIS A 59 11.01 7.96 6.24
C HIS A 59 10.01 7.74 5.10
N HIS A 60 10.47 7.52 3.86
CA HIS A 60 9.60 7.36 2.69
C HIS A 60 10.02 6.18 1.80
N LEU A 61 9.03 5.33 1.52
CA LEU A 61 9.09 4.26 0.54
C LEU A 61 8.42 4.70 -0.75
N TYR A 62 8.95 4.21 -1.88
CA TYR A 62 8.44 4.55 -3.19
C TYR A 62 8.34 3.29 -4.07
N TRP A 63 7.22 3.12 -4.76
CA TRP A 63 7.02 2.12 -5.79
C TRP A 63 6.92 2.83 -7.15
N PRO A 64 8.01 2.94 -7.91
CA PRO A 64 8.04 3.71 -9.15
C PRO A 64 7.05 3.19 -10.21
N ASP A 65 6.88 1.88 -10.32
CA ASP A 65 6.00 1.28 -11.34
C ASP A 65 4.51 1.51 -11.02
N LEU A 66 4.17 1.64 -9.74
CA LEU A 66 2.80 1.88 -9.28
C LEU A 66 2.49 3.37 -9.08
N ASP A 67 3.52 4.23 -9.12
CA ASP A 67 3.45 5.64 -8.74
C ASP A 67 2.86 5.83 -7.32
N ILE A 68 3.34 5.02 -6.37
CA ILE A 68 2.89 5.04 -4.96
C ILE A 68 4.03 5.47 -4.05
N ASP A 69 3.81 6.52 -3.25
CA ASP A 69 4.65 6.92 -2.14
C ASP A 69 3.98 6.62 -0.78
N ILE A 70 4.76 6.10 0.17
CA ILE A 70 4.27 5.77 1.52
C ILE A 70 5.25 6.25 2.57
N ALA A 71 4.75 7.01 3.54
CA ALA A 71 5.51 7.34 4.75
C ALA A 71 5.60 6.12 5.66
N VAL A 72 6.80 5.76 6.12
CA VAL A 72 7.02 4.64 7.06
C VAL A 72 6.15 4.79 8.32
N GLU A 73 5.99 6.02 8.80
CA GLU A 73 5.18 6.33 9.97
C GLU A 73 3.68 6.02 9.78
N SER A 74 3.18 6.11 8.55
CA SER A 74 1.79 5.75 8.24
C SER A 74 1.55 4.24 8.34
N ILE A 75 2.58 3.42 8.12
CA ILE A 75 2.51 1.96 8.29
C ILE A 75 2.56 1.59 9.78
N ARG A 76 3.41 2.27 10.56
CA ARG A 76 3.52 2.06 12.01
C ARG A 76 2.28 2.54 12.78
N HIS A 77 1.70 3.65 12.34
CA HIS A 77 0.57 4.30 13.00
C HIS A 77 -0.58 4.67 12.05
N PRO A 78 -1.23 3.68 11.41
CA PRO A 78 -2.23 3.93 10.38
C PRO A 78 -3.46 4.69 10.88
N LYS A 79 -3.78 4.60 12.19
CA LYS A 79 -4.87 5.36 12.80
C LYS A 79 -4.65 6.87 12.79
N MET A 80 -3.39 7.33 12.75
CA MET A 80 -3.06 8.75 12.68
C MET A 80 -3.17 9.30 11.25
N PHE A 81 -3.17 8.43 10.25
CA PHE A 81 -3.19 8.77 8.83
C PHE A 81 -4.29 7.99 8.11
N PRO A 82 -5.57 8.37 8.24
CA PRO A 82 -6.64 7.76 7.47
C PRO A 82 -6.52 8.15 5.98
N LEU A 83 -5.77 7.35 5.23
CA LEU A 83 -5.44 7.57 3.83
C LEU A 83 -6.57 7.20 2.84
N VAL A 84 -7.67 6.66 3.36
CA VAL A 84 -8.89 6.40 2.59
C VAL A 84 -9.88 7.53 2.83
N SER A 85 -10.11 8.37 1.82
CA SER A 85 -11.19 9.35 1.86
C SER A 85 -12.53 8.61 1.97
N LYS A 86 -13.32 8.93 3.00
CA LYS A 86 -14.68 8.41 3.16
C LYS A 86 -15.60 9.10 2.16
N VAL A 87 -15.47 8.79 0.86
CA VAL A 87 -16.51 9.13 -0.09
C VAL A 87 -17.67 8.17 0.16
N SER A 88 -18.59 8.56 1.05
CA SER A 88 -19.88 7.90 1.14
C SER A 88 -20.59 8.11 -0.20
N ARG A 89 -20.51 7.13 -1.11
CA ARG A 89 -21.40 7.10 -2.26
C ARG A 89 -22.83 6.96 -1.71
N PRO A 90 -23.73 7.96 -1.87
CA PRO A 90 -25.10 7.78 -1.48
C PRO A 90 -25.66 6.60 -2.28
N THR A 91 -26.09 5.56 -1.58
CA THR A 91 -26.74 4.40 -2.17
C THR A 91 -27.96 4.88 -2.94
N ARG A 92 -27.94 4.70 -4.26
CA ARG A 92 -29.06 5.05 -5.14
C ARG A 92 -30.23 4.12 -4.82
N ARG A 93 -31.12 4.56 -3.92
CA ARG A 93 -32.32 3.84 -3.51
C ARG A 93 -33.19 3.63 -4.75
N SER A 94 -33.22 2.41 -5.29
CA SER A 94 -34.06 2.08 -6.43
C SER A 94 -35.52 2.11 -5.99
N ASN A 95 -36.25 3.18 -6.33
CA ASN A 95 -37.70 3.24 -6.17
C ASN A 95 -38.35 2.30 -7.20
N ARG A 96 -38.56 1.04 -6.83
CA ARG A 96 -39.58 0.21 -7.50
C ARG A 96 -40.94 0.65 -6.98
N ARG A 97 -41.61 1.56 -7.70
CA ARG A 97 -43.05 1.81 -7.51
C ARG A 97 -43.80 0.56 -7.97
N ALA A 98 -44.39 -0.18 -7.04
CA ALA A 98 -45.40 -1.19 -7.35
C ALA A 98 -46.65 -0.47 -7.89
N LYS A 99 -47.04 -0.75 -9.14
CA LYS A 99 -48.37 -0.39 -9.64
C LYS A 99 -49.38 -1.33 -8.96
N VAL A 100 -50.19 -0.79 -8.07
CA VAL A 100 -51.42 -1.45 -7.60
C VAL A 100 -52.45 -1.31 -8.72
N VAL A 101 -52.81 -2.42 -9.34
CA VAL A 101 -54.00 -2.51 -10.20
C VAL A 101 -55.19 -2.70 -9.27
N ARG A 102 -56.16 -1.77 -9.30
CA ARG A 102 -57.49 -2.00 -8.74
C ARG A 102 -58.45 -2.29 -9.90
N VAL A 103 -59.22 -3.37 -9.74
CA VAL A 103 -60.43 -3.69 -10.50
C VAL A 103 -61.61 -3.10 -9.73
#